data_AF-A0A074WW33-F1
#
_entry.id   AF-A0A074WW33-F1
#
_cell.length_a   1.000
_cell.length_b   1.000
_cell.length_c   1.000
_cell.angle_alpha   90.00
_cell.angle_beta   90.00
_cell.angle_gamma   90.00
#
_symmetry.space_group_name_H-M   'P 1'
#
loop_
_entity.id
_entity.type
_entity.pdbx_description
1 polymer ?
#
loop_
_entity_poly.entity_id
_entity_poly.type
_entity_poly.pdbx_seq_one_letter_code
_entity_poly.pdbx_strand_id
1 'polypeptide(L)'
;MARSSAHLNGMSNRLNSSSPRARFLGMVVGMAISDLVDKPGSKMNFDIEDLKTPEAQWYQRLIKVDDKIGHFEDIEEAFGANKLTEGTTAKLQPTKKPTQSKLTPKPIIQEEPQGPRIMEVLDDSEEDDDLIPYAKPDSDHEDEDEDPTMINRDKPKAPVYIRDLMAGLNDSENYERHSLALQSAAALIRRKTSFGKEVSDHALELASILVGLGDTFDMEDFLELRLQALIAVLISSPAQMAPWFARQVFDGDYSLSQRTTVLSVLGLGARELAGYKDEDEELNPKIAATSFPSKQLPERLHKMYTAERNAPIARIASKLERSMIQPMALDAADKMSGPNILKVRTFSSRMEVEKKRKKVIPNALAKIVAEGFFFPLTGRWWQNLQAYGAENVHFQPFLLSTYLKTLSLILHAAGSGTISLPQMTAEFWELILSIRTNALADVSVLEAVLFATLTLLDMNDDKRRLAEEHSKQLIETQEWVELVFDRVGGGDEEGERIRMLAASVLMKTREVVDKYQRLLVGDLVDY
;
A
#
# COMPACT_ATOMS: atom_id res chain seq x y z
N MET A 1 -21.25 -20.51 38.24
CA MET A 1 -20.11 -20.02 37.43
C MET A 1 -19.02 -19.34 38.26
N ALA A 2 -19.31 -18.28 39.04
CA ALA A 2 -18.31 -17.50 39.77
C ALA A 2 -17.45 -18.29 40.78
N ARG A 3 -18.01 -19.32 41.43
CA ARG A 3 -17.28 -20.20 42.36
C ARG A 3 -16.71 -21.47 41.70
N SER A 4 -16.69 -21.53 40.37
CA SER A 4 -16.13 -22.70 39.68
C SER A 4 -14.60 -22.69 39.72
N SER A 5 -14.01 -23.89 39.77
CA SER A 5 -12.55 -24.06 39.67
C SER A 5 -11.99 -23.45 38.39
N ALA A 6 -12.74 -23.54 37.27
CA ALA A 6 -12.37 -22.93 35.99
C ALA A 6 -12.26 -21.40 36.07
N HIS A 7 -13.20 -20.73 36.75
CA HIS A 7 -13.17 -19.28 36.92
C HIS A 7 -11.99 -18.82 37.79
N LEU A 8 -11.79 -19.47 38.95
CA LEU A 8 -10.69 -19.15 39.85
C LEU A 8 -9.32 -19.39 39.21
N ASN A 9 -9.15 -20.51 38.50
CA ASN A 9 -7.93 -20.80 37.75
C ASN A 9 -7.72 -19.80 36.59
N GLY A 10 -8.79 -19.43 35.89
CA GLY A 10 -8.74 -18.43 34.82
C GLY A 10 -8.31 -17.06 35.33
N MET A 11 -8.85 -16.61 36.45
CA MET A 11 -8.47 -15.36 37.11
C MET A 11 -7.01 -15.42 37.58
N SER A 12 -6.59 -16.50 38.26
CA SER A 12 -5.22 -16.69 38.73
C SER A 12 -4.20 -16.67 37.56
N ASN A 13 -4.52 -17.32 36.44
CA ASN A 13 -3.67 -17.31 35.25
C ASN A 13 -3.54 -15.91 34.63
N ARG A 14 -4.61 -15.10 34.65
CA ARG A 14 -4.59 -13.72 34.17
C ARG A 14 -3.77 -12.82 35.08
N LEU A 15 -3.85 -13.02 36.40
CA LEU A 15 -3.04 -12.29 37.40
C LEU A 15 -1.55 -12.64 37.32
N ASN A 16 -1.21 -13.89 36.97
CA ASN A 16 0.17 -14.33 36.77
C ASN A 16 0.74 -13.98 35.37
N SER A 17 -0.02 -13.32 34.51
CA SER A 17 0.45 -12.96 33.17
C SER A 17 1.54 -11.88 33.21
N SER A 18 2.57 -12.01 32.36
CA SER A 18 3.60 -10.99 32.18
C SER A 18 3.07 -9.68 31.57
N SER A 19 1.94 -9.74 30.86
CA SER A 19 1.30 -8.57 30.26
C SER A 19 0.54 -7.74 31.31
N PRO A 20 0.89 -6.45 31.52
CA PRO A 20 0.16 -5.58 32.45
C PRO A 20 -1.33 -5.45 32.10
N ARG A 21 -1.65 -5.40 30.81
CA ARG A 21 -3.03 -5.27 30.32
C ARG A 21 -3.87 -6.51 30.62
N ALA A 22 -3.29 -7.71 30.48
CA ALA A 22 -3.96 -8.95 30.80
C ALA A 22 -4.24 -9.08 32.31
N ARG A 23 -3.31 -8.64 33.15
CA ARG A 23 -3.49 -8.56 34.61
C ARG A 23 -4.59 -7.57 34.99
N PHE A 24 -4.56 -6.37 34.42
CA PHE A 24 -5.59 -5.33 34.61
C PHE A 24 -6.99 -5.85 34.30
N LEU A 25 -7.21 -6.42 33.12
CA LEU A 25 -8.51 -6.97 32.74
C LEU A 25 -8.93 -8.15 33.63
N GLY A 26 -7.97 -8.99 34.03
CA GLY A 26 -8.22 -10.07 35.00
C GLY A 26 -8.72 -9.57 36.35
N MET A 27 -8.11 -8.50 36.88
CA MET A 27 -8.55 -7.86 38.13
C MET A 27 -9.93 -7.24 38.01
N VAL A 28 -10.20 -6.49 36.93
CA VAL A 28 -11.51 -5.86 36.67
C VAL A 28 -12.63 -6.90 36.62
N VAL A 29 -12.44 -7.98 35.86
CA VAL A 29 -13.44 -9.05 35.71
C VAL A 29 -13.65 -9.79 37.04
N GLY A 30 -12.58 -10.07 37.80
CA GLY A 30 -12.66 -10.68 39.12
C GLY A 30 -13.47 -9.84 40.11
N MET A 31 -13.20 -8.53 40.16
CA MET A 31 -13.95 -7.58 41.01
C MET A 31 -15.42 -7.49 40.58
N ALA A 32 -15.69 -7.38 39.28
CA ALA A 32 -17.05 -7.29 38.75
C ALA A 32 -17.91 -8.52 39.09
N ILE A 33 -17.35 -9.73 38.95
CA ILE A 33 -18.05 -10.98 39.28
C ILE A 33 -18.21 -11.15 40.79
N SER A 34 -17.21 -10.76 41.58
CA SER A 34 -17.32 -10.77 43.05
C SER A 34 -18.37 -9.76 43.55
N ASP A 35 -18.50 -8.59 42.90
CA ASP A 35 -19.54 -7.60 43.23
C ASP A 35 -20.97 -8.15 43.05
N LEU A 36 -21.18 -9.02 42.06
CA LEU A 36 -22.45 -9.67 41.78
C LEU A 36 -22.79 -10.83 42.72
N VAL A 37 -21.78 -11.57 43.19
CA VAL A 37 -21.99 -12.88 43.85
C VAL A 37 -21.69 -12.85 45.35
N ASP A 38 -20.73 -12.06 45.80
CA ASP A 38 -20.29 -12.07 47.19
C ASP A 38 -21.06 -11.04 48.04
N LYS A 39 -21.28 -11.42 49.31
CA LYS A 39 -22.02 -10.59 50.28
C LYS A 39 -21.27 -9.27 50.54
N PRO A 40 -21.97 -8.17 50.84
CA PRO A 40 -21.33 -6.91 51.22
C PRO A 40 -20.44 -7.15 52.45
N GLY A 41 -19.12 -7.05 52.25
CA GLY A 41 -18.09 -7.40 53.25
C GLY A 41 -17.09 -8.49 52.80
N SER A 42 -17.47 -9.34 51.85
CA SER A 42 -16.61 -10.39 51.27
C SER A 42 -16.25 -10.13 49.80
N LYS A 43 -16.49 -8.91 49.31
CA LYS A 43 -16.23 -8.52 47.92
C LYS A 43 -14.73 -8.35 47.69
N MET A 44 -14.24 -8.93 46.60
CA MET A 44 -12.85 -8.78 46.18
C MET A 44 -12.61 -7.33 45.72
N ASN A 45 -11.64 -6.66 46.34
CA ASN A 45 -11.23 -5.30 45.99
C ASN A 45 -9.71 -5.21 45.87
N PHE A 46 -9.23 -4.78 44.71
CA PHE A 46 -7.81 -4.51 44.48
C PHE A 46 -7.59 -2.98 44.56
N ASP A 47 -6.90 -2.51 45.60
CA ASP A 47 -6.60 -1.07 45.77
C ASP A 47 -5.34 -0.68 44.98
N ILE A 48 -5.50 -0.48 43.68
CA ILE A 48 -4.44 -0.07 42.75
C ILE A 48 -4.90 1.18 41.98
N GLU A 49 -3.99 2.13 41.76
CA GLU A 49 -4.30 3.39 41.04
C GLU A 49 -4.84 3.16 39.62
N ASP A 50 -4.31 2.17 38.90
CA ASP A 50 -4.76 1.80 37.54
C ASP A 50 -6.25 1.41 37.48
N LEU A 51 -6.80 0.85 38.56
CA LEU A 51 -8.21 0.42 38.65
C LEU A 51 -9.18 1.58 38.98
N LYS A 52 -8.66 2.76 39.32
CA LYS A 52 -9.46 3.99 39.54
C LYS A 52 -9.69 4.77 38.23
N THR A 53 -9.12 4.31 37.12
CA THR A 53 -9.28 4.90 35.79
C THR A 53 -10.73 4.84 35.28
N PRO A 54 -11.14 5.77 34.40
CA PRO A 54 -12.50 5.79 33.84
C PRO A 54 -12.81 4.53 33.04
N GLU A 55 -11.78 3.89 32.48
CA GLU A 55 -11.88 2.65 31.73
C GLU A 55 -12.26 1.46 32.63
N ALA A 56 -11.61 1.30 33.78
CA ALA A 56 -11.94 0.23 34.74
C ALA A 56 -13.40 0.37 35.23
N GLN A 57 -13.82 1.60 35.53
CA GLN A 57 -15.20 1.88 35.92
C GLN A 57 -16.19 1.58 34.81
N TRP A 58 -15.84 1.86 33.54
CA TRP A 58 -16.70 1.53 32.40
C TRP A 58 -16.94 0.02 32.30
N TYR A 59 -15.89 -0.80 32.36
CA TYR A 59 -16.03 -2.26 32.36
C TYR A 59 -16.86 -2.78 33.53
N GLN A 60 -16.72 -2.19 34.73
CA GLN A 60 -17.54 -2.56 35.89
C GLN A 60 -19.00 -2.10 35.78
N ARG A 61 -19.33 -1.09 34.96
CA ARG A 61 -20.73 -0.66 34.74
C ARG A 61 -21.50 -1.59 33.81
N LEU A 62 -20.82 -2.37 32.95
CA LEU A 62 -21.48 -3.25 32.00
C LEU A 62 -22.40 -4.30 32.65
N ILE A 63 -22.08 -4.73 33.88
CA ILE A 63 -22.91 -5.65 34.66
C ILE A 63 -24.17 -5.00 35.26
N LYS A 64 -24.33 -3.68 35.16
CA LYS A 64 -25.50 -2.92 35.63
C LYS A 64 -26.35 -2.38 34.49
N VAL A 65 -26.06 -2.78 33.25
CA VAL A 65 -26.87 -2.40 32.08
C VAL A 65 -28.12 -3.27 32.09
N ASP A 66 -29.28 -2.62 32.21
CA ASP A 66 -30.60 -3.24 32.10
C ASP A 66 -31.18 -2.87 30.72
N ASP A 67 -30.95 -3.74 29.73
CA ASP A 67 -31.48 -3.55 28.38
C ASP A 67 -32.98 -3.91 28.38
N LYS A 68 -33.82 -2.93 28.69
CA LYS A 68 -35.26 -3.03 28.44
C LYS A 68 -35.53 -2.79 26.97
N ILE A 69 -36.49 -3.54 26.43
CA ILE A 69 -37.03 -3.27 25.09
C ILE A 69 -37.72 -1.90 25.17
N GLY A 70 -37.16 -0.91 24.49
CA GLY A 70 -37.73 0.44 24.41
C GLY A 70 -39.07 0.44 23.68
N HIS A 71 -39.90 1.44 23.95
CA HIS A 71 -41.15 1.63 23.22
C HIS A 71 -40.86 2.27 21.85
N PHE A 72 -41.73 2.05 20.86
CA PHE A 72 -41.54 2.60 19.51
C PHE A 72 -41.44 4.14 19.50
N GLU A 73 -42.01 4.81 20.51
CA GLU A 73 -41.96 6.26 20.70
C GLU A 73 -40.53 6.77 21.00
N ASP A 74 -39.67 5.93 21.61
CA ASP A 74 -38.26 6.26 21.87
C ASP A 74 -37.45 6.36 20.55
N ILE A 75 -37.94 5.70 19.50
CA ILE A 75 -37.36 5.76 18.15
C ILE A 75 -37.70 7.11 17.50
N GLU A 76 -38.90 7.65 17.72
CA GLU A 76 -39.28 8.97 17.22
C GLU A 76 -38.46 10.09 17.88
N GLU A 77 -38.12 9.99 19.16
CA GLU A 77 -37.20 10.94 19.80
C GLU A 77 -35.77 10.83 19.25
N ALA A 78 -35.30 9.62 18.94
CA ALA A 78 -33.98 9.40 18.35
C ALA A 78 -33.85 9.98 16.93
N PHE A 79 -34.95 10.05 16.17
CA PHE A 79 -34.99 10.64 14.83
C PHE A 79 -35.53 12.10 14.81
N GLY A 80 -36.23 12.54 15.86
CA GLY A 80 -36.90 13.84 15.95
C GLY A 80 -36.02 15.00 16.44
N ALA A 81 -34.85 14.71 17.01
CA ALA A 81 -33.93 15.74 17.51
C ALA A 81 -32.82 16.10 16.49
N ASN A 82 -33.20 16.48 15.26
CA ASN A 82 -32.33 17.25 14.37
C ASN A 82 -32.89 18.68 14.19
N LYS A 83 -32.93 19.42 15.30
CA LYS A 83 -32.75 20.88 15.25
C LYS A 83 -31.31 21.17 15.63
N LEU A 84 -30.59 21.71 14.65
CA LEU A 84 -29.22 22.17 14.69
C LEU A 84 -28.93 23.01 15.95
N THR A 85 -28.06 22.51 16.83
CA THR A 85 -27.24 23.35 17.71
C THR A 85 -25.87 22.69 17.90
N GLU A 86 -24.83 23.49 17.67
CA GLU A 86 -23.41 23.19 17.80
C GLU A 86 -23.05 22.70 19.22
N GLY A 87 -22.15 21.70 19.32
CA GLY A 87 -21.48 21.42 20.59
C GLY A 87 -20.98 19.98 20.80
N THR A 88 -19.66 19.78 20.66
CA THR A 88 -18.79 18.82 21.38
C THR A 88 -19.07 17.30 21.32
N THR A 89 -18.34 16.67 20.39
CA THR A 89 -17.58 15.40 20.48
C THR A 89 -17.82 14.41 21.65
N ALA A 90 -18.16 13.15 21.30
CA ALA A 90 -17.55 11.94 21.86
C ALA A 90 -17.63 10.76 20.87
N LYS A 91 -16.48 10.21 20.51
CA LYS A 91 -16.31 9.09 19.55
C LYS A 91 -16.73 7.76 20.18
N LEU A 92 -17.56 6.97 19.49
CA LEU A 92 -17.73 5.54 19.72
C LEU A 92 -17.11 4.74 18.56
N GLN A 93 -16.28 3.75 18.90
CA GLN A 93 -15.59 2.84 17.98
C GLN A 93 -16.54 1.71 17.55
N PRO A 94 -16.56 1.29 16.27
CA PRO A 94 -17.24 0.07 15.86
C PRO A 94 -16.41 -1.17 16.19
N THR A 95 -16.92 -2.02 17.08
CA THR A 95 -16.37 -3.33 17.42
C THR A 95 -16.67 -4.37 16.33
N LYS A 96 -15.63 -5.09 15.92
CA LYS A 96 -15.65 -6.23 15.01
C LYS A 96 -16.53 -7.37 15.57
N LYS A 97 -17.41 -7.93 14.73
CA LYS A 97 -18.14 -9.18 15.02
C LYS A 97 -17.15 -10.35 15.14
N PRO A 98 -17.19 -11.17 16.20
CA PRO A 98 -16.36 -12.36 16.31
C PRO A 98 -16.96 -13.53 15.53
N THR A 99 -16.08 -14.18 14.78
CA THR A 99 -16.23 -15.45 14.07
C THR A 99 -16.65 -16.58 15.02
N GLN A 100 -17.75 -17.27 14.71
CA GLN A 100 -18.15 -18.49 15.40
C GLN A 100 -17.25 -19.67 14.97
N SER A 101 -16.69 -20.35 15.96
CA SER A 101 -15.87 -21.55 15.81
C SER A 101 -16.73 -22.77 15.44
N LYS A 102 -16.33 -23.47 14.37
CA LYS A 102 -16.89 -24.74 13.91
C LYS A 102 -16.69 -25.83 14.96
N LEU A 103 -17.79 -26.45 15.41
CA LEU A 103 -17.79 -27.75 16.08
C LEU A 103 -17.96 -28.85 15.01
N THR A 104 -17.16 -29.90 15.12
CA THR A 104 -17.17 -31.10 14.27
C THR A 104 -18.44 -31.94 14.49
N PRO A 105 -19.14 -32.43 13.45
CA PRO A 105 -20.21 -33.40 13.61
C PRO A 105 -19.67 -34.84 13.73
N LYS A 106 -20.23 -35.62 14.66
CA LYS A 106 -20.15 -37.09 14.68
C LYS A 106 -21.18 -37.68 13.69
N PRO A 107 -20.93 -38.86 13.09
CA PRO A 107 -21.86 -39.45 12.14
C PRO A 107 -23.10 -40.02 12.85
N ILE A 108 -24.28 -39.70 12.33
CA ILE A 108 -25.58 -40.26 12.74
C ILE A 108 -25.87 -41.47 11.83
N ILE A 109 -26.22 -42.58 12.48
CA ILE A 109 -26.66 -43.86 11.90
C ILE A 109 -28.07 -43.67 11.33
N GLN A 110 -28.31 -44.14 10.11
CA GLN A 110 -29.62 -44.15 9.46
C GLN A 110 -30.47 -45.31 9.99
N GLU A 111 -31.59 -45.00 10.63
CA GLU A 111 -32.69 -45.95 10.85
C GLU A 111 -33.91 -45.43 10.08
N GLU A 112 -34.46 -46.27 9.20
CA GLU A 112 -35.69 -46.00 8.44
C GLU A 112 -36.92 -46.02 9.38
N PRO A 113 -37.81 -45.01 9.35
CA PRO A 113 -39.11 -45.14 9.98
C PRO A 113 -40.11 -45.85 9.06
N GLN A 114 -40.52 -47.07 9.42
CA GLN A 114 -41.73 -47.70 8.90
C GLN A 114 -42.96 -47.01 9.53
N GLY A 115 -43.71 -46.27 8.72
CA GLY A 115 -45.05 -45.76 9.07
C GLY A 115 -46.17 -46.65 8.53
N PRO A 116 -47.31 -46.77 9.24
CA PRO A 116 -48.44 -47.59 8.80
C PRO A 116 -49.19 -46.93 7.63
N ARG A 117 -49.57 -47.75 6.64
CA ARG A 117 -50.43 -47.37 5.50
C ARG A 117 -51.82 -46.97 6.01
N ILE A 118 -52.23 -45.74 5.70
CA ILE A 118 -53.61 -45.28 5.87
C ILE A 118 -54.39 -45.75 4.64
N MET A 119 -55.50 -46.44 4.89
CA MET A 119 -56.43 -46.94 3.89
C MET A 119 -57.60 -45.95 3.83
N GLU A 120 -57.80 -45.31 2.67
CA GLU A 120 -58.94 -44.42 2.44
C GLU A 120 -60.23 -45.24 2.45
N VAL A 121 -61.06 -45.01 3.46
CA VAL A 121 -62.46 -45.46 3.49
C VAL A 121 -63.29 -44.27 3.03
N LEU A 122 -63.85 -44.39 1.83
CA LEU A 122 -64.89 -43.50 1.32
C LEU A 122 -66.17 -43.75 2.13
N ASP A 123 -66.56 -42.76 2.92
CA ASP A 123 -67.87 -42.71 3.58
C ASP A 123 -68.68 -41.58 2.92
N ASP A 124 -69.58 -41.96 2.02
CA ASP A 124 -70.58 -41.10 1.40
C ASP A 124 -71.76 -40.98 2.36
N SER A 125 -71.86 -39.89 3.11
CA SER A 125 -73.05 -39.55 3.91
C SER A 125 -73.17 -38.05 4.16
N GLU A 126 -74.08 -37.45 3.41
CA GLU A 126 -75.02 -36.35 3.73
C GLU A 126 -74.50 -34.98 4.20
N GLU A 127 -74.65 -34.01 3.29
CA GLU A 127 -75.14 -32.63 3.46
C GLU A 127 -75.05 -32.00 4.88
N ASP A 128 -73.92 -31.33 5.16
CA ASP A 128 -73.82 -30.29 6.19
C ASP A 128 -73.71 -28.91 5.51
N ASP A 129 -74.85 -28.22 5.41
CA ASP A 129 -75.03 -26.92 4.73
C ASP A 129 -74.70 -25.71 5.66
N ASP A 130 -73.67 -25.83 6.51
CA ASP A 130 -73.25 -24.82 7.50
C ASP A 130 -71.75 -24.45 7.44
N LEU A 131 -71.07 -24.70 6.31
CA LEU A 131 -69.67 -24.31 6.10
C LEU A 131 -69.54 -22.86 5.60
N ILE A 132 -69.23 -21.94 6.52
CA ILE A 132 -68.87 -20.56 6.20
C ILE A 132 -67.50 -20.55 5.49
N PRO A 133 -67.37 -20.02 4.25
CA PRO A 133 -66.07 -19.91 3.60
C PRO A 133 -65.14 -19.00 4.40
N TYR A 134 -64.08 -19.55 4.98
CA TYR A 134 -62.99 -18.74 5.52
C TYR A 134 -62.27 -18.08 4.34
N ALA A 135 -62.28 -16.74 4.28
CA ALA A 135 -61.43 -16.00 3.36
C ALA A 135 -59.97 -16.32 3.71
N LYS A 136 -59.18 -16.74 2.71
CA LYS A 136 -57.73 -16.84 2.85
C LYS A 136 -57.22 -15.47 3.32
N PRO A 137 -56.36 -15.39 4.35
CA PRO A 137 -55.64 -14.16 4.61
C PRO A 137 -54.83 -13.82 3.34
N ASP A 138 -55.07 -12.67 2.71
CA ASP A 138 -54.36 -12.18 1.52
C ASP A 138 -52.91 -11.76 1.82
N SER A 139 -52.27 -12.48 2.74
CA SER A 139 -50.87 -12.28 3.11
C SER A 139 -50.31 -13.62 3.56
N ASP A 140 -50.29 -14.56 2.61
CA ASP A 140 -49.17 -15.47 2.57
C ASP A 140 -47.95 -14.57 2.34
N HIS A 141 -47.18 -14.32 3.39
CA HIS A 141 -45.87 -13.72 3.23
C HIS A 141 -45.16 -14.69 2.30
N GLU A 142 -44.93 -14.31 1.04
CA GLU A 142 -44.16 -15.11 0.11
C GLU A 142 -42.90 -15.52 0.87
N ASP A 143 -42.86 -16.79 1.26
CA ASP A 143 -41.65 -17.39 1.79
C ASP A 143 -40.68 -17.27 0.62
N GLU A 144 -39.83 -16.23 0.65
CA GLU A 144 -38.57 -16.16 -0.07
C GLU A 144 -37.64 -17.26 0.50
N ASP A 145 -38.13 -18.50 0.51
CA ASP A 145 -37.33 -19.70 0.62
C ASP A 145 -36.46 -19.69 -0.63
N GLU A 146 -35.27 -19.14 -0.45
CA GLU A 146 -34.12 -19.13 -1.34
C GLU A 146 -34.13 -20.40 -2.22
N ASP A 147 -34.68 -20.27 -3.44
CA ASP A 147 -34.94 -21.41 -4.32
C ASP A 147 -33.67 -22.25 -4.46
N PRO A 148 -33.64 -23.51 -3.99
CA PRO A 148 -32.45 -24.34 -4.01
C PRO A 148 -31.95 -24.65 -5.43
N THR A 149 -32.72 -24.30 -6.48
CA THR A 149 -32.28 -24.33 -7.88
C THR A 149 -31.50 -23.10 -8.33
N MET A 150 -31.56 -21.97 -7.59
CA MET A 150 -30.78 -20.75 -7.83
C MET A 150 -29.39 -20.78 -7.16
N ILE A 151 -29.09 -21.79 -6.35
CA ILE A 151 -27.77 -21.99 -5.76
C ILE A 151 -26.82 -22.53 -6.83
N ASN A 152 -26.10 -21.61 -7.50
CA ASN A 152 -25.02 -21.99 -8.40
C ASN A 152 -23.91 -22.69 -7.59
N ARG A 153 -23.80 -24.02 -7.78
CA ARG A 153 -22.82 -24.89 -7.09
C ARG A 153 -21.42 -24.81 -7.70
N ASP A 154 -21.29 -24.24 -8.89
CA ASP A 154 -20.04 -24.16 -9.66
C ASP A 154 -19.29 -22.85 -9.42
N LYS A 155 -19.36 -22.30 -8.19
CA LYS A 155 -18.57 -21.12 -7.81
C LYS A 155 -17.08 -21.45 -7.91
N PRO A 156 -16.28 -20.67 -8.65
CA PRO A 156 -14.86 -20.93 -8.78
C PRO A 156 -14.17 -20.81 -7.42
N LYS A 157 -13.23 -21.73 -7.19
CA LYS A 157 -12.43 -21.76 -5.96
C LYS A 157 -11.13 -21.00 -6.17
N ALA A 158 -10.65 -20.33 -5.12
CA ALA A 158 -9.39 -19.60 -5.18
C ALA A 158 -8.23 -20.56 -5.50
N PRO A 159 -7.32 -20.20 -6.43
CA PRO A 159 -6.21 -21.04 -6.82
C PRO A 159 -5.30 -21.31 -5.62
N VAL A 160 -4.90 -22.57 -5.46
CA VAL A 160 -3.93 -23.00 -4.43
C VAL A 160 -2.56 -23.17 -5.06
N TYR A 161 -2.47 -23.65 -6.30
CA TYR A 161 -1.24 -23.85 -7.05
C TYR A 161 -1.00 -22.74 -8.07
N ILE A 162 0.28 -22.45 -8.37
CA ILE A 162 0.69 -21.48 -9.39
C ILE A 162 0.22 -21.94 -10.78
N ARG A 163 0.19 -23.25 -11.03
CA ARG A 163 -0.38 -23.81 -12.27
C ARG A 163 -1.87 -23.50 -12.40
N ASP A 164 -2.63 -23.64 -11.31
CA ASP A 164 -4.06 -23.31 -11.30
C ASP A 164 -4.28 -21.80 -11.47
N LEU A 165 -3.41 -20.98 -10.86
CA LEU A 165 -3.41 -19.53 -11.03
C LEU A 165 -3.20 -19.18 -12.51
N MET A 166 -2.21 -19.76 -13.17
CA MET A 166 -1.94 -19.50 -14.60
C MET A 166 -3.10 -19.95 -15.48
N ALA A 167 -3.72 -21.10 -15.20
CA ALA A 167 -4.91 -21.56 -15.91
C ALA A 167 -6.10 -20.60 -15.71
N GLY A 168 -6.27 -20.04 -14.51
CA GLY A 168 -7.30 -19.04 -14.23
C GLY A 168 -7.05 -17.69 -14.88
N LEU A 169 -5.79 -17.24 -14.96
CA LEU A 169 -5.42 -15.98 -15.63
C LEU A 169 -5.63 -16.04 -17.15
N ASN A 170 -5.41 -17.21 -17.75
CA ASN A 170 -5.65 -17.44 -19.18
C ASN A 170 -7.12 -17.77 -19.52
N ASP A 171 -7.99 -17.88 -18.51
CA ASP A 171 -9.42 -18.12 -18.74
C ASP A 171 -10.10 -16.84 -19.22
N SER A 172 -10.41 -16.78 -20.51
CA SER A 172 -11.06 -15.63 -21.15
C SER A 172 -12.58 -15.75 -21.23
N GLU A 173 -13.14 -16.88 -20.80
CA GLU A 173 -14.59 -17.15 -20.89
C GLU A 173 -15.25 -16.97 -19.52
N ASN A 174 -14.57 -17.36 -18.44
CA ASN A 174 -15.12 -17.32 -17.10
C ASN A 174 -14.65 -16.09 -16.30
N TYR A 175 -15.49 -15.06 -16.26
CA TYR A 175 -15.26 -13.84 -15.48
C TYR A 175 -14.92 -14.12 -14.00
N GLU A 176 -15.74 -14.92 -13.33
CA GLU A 176 -15.61 -15.16 -11.89
C GLU A 176 -14.27 -15.84 -11.57
N ARG A 177 -13.86 -16.81 -12.39
CA ARG A 177 -12.58 -17.50 -12.22
C ARG A 177 -11.39 -16.61 -12.52
N HIS A 178 -11.47 -15.83 -13.59
CA HIS A 178 -10.42 -14.88 -13.97
C HIS A 178 -10.21 -13.80 -12.91
N SER A 179 -11.31 -13.18 -12.46
CA SER A 179 -11.32 -12.16 -11.41
C SER A 179 -10.74 -12.71 -10.10
N LEU A 180 -11.18 -13.91 -9.68
CA LEU A 180 -10.67 -14.56 -8.48
C LEU A 180 -9.19 -14.93 -8.58
N ALA A 181 -8.72 -15.36 -9.77
CA ALA A 181 -7.31 -15.64 -10.03
C ALA A 181 -6.46 -14.37 -9.87
N LEU A 182 -6.87 -13.27 -10.50
CA LEU A 182 -6.13 -12.01 -10.44
C LEU A 182 -6.10 -11.41 -9.03
N GLN A 183 -7.24 -11.40 -8.31
CA GLN A 183 -7.31 -10.91 -6.93
C GLN A 183 -6.43 -11.71 -5.96
N SER A 184 -6.34 -13.03 -6.15
CA SER A 184 -5.55 -13.91 -5.28
C SER A 184 -4.08 -14.02 -5.69
N ALA A 185 -3.70 -13.58 -6.89
CA ALA A 185 -2.37 -13.76 -7.48
C ALA A 185 -1.24 -13.26 -6.57
N ALA A 186 -1.25 -11.97 -6.22
CA ALA A 186 -0.16 -11.36 -5.44
C ALA A 186 0.04 -12.02 -4.07
N ALA A 187 -1.07 -12.30 -3.37
CA ALA A 187 -1.04 -12.95 -2.06
C ALA A 187 -0.55 -14.40 -2.15
N LEU A 188 -1.00 -15.15 -3.16
CA LEU A 188 -0.60 -16.54 -3.38
C LEU A 188 0.89 -16.64 -3.71
N ILE A 189 1.39 -15.80 -4.62
CA ILE A 189 2.80 -15.76 -5.04
C ILE A 189 3.66 -15.45 -3.81
N ARG A 190 3.37 -14.36 -3.08
CA ARG A 190 4.10 -13.97 -1.85
C ARG A 190 4.14 -15.09 -0.83
N ARG A 191 3.00 -15.74 -0.55
CA ARG A 191 2.91 -16.86 0.37
C ARG A 191 3.77 -18.05 -0.06
N LYS A 192 3.83 -18.34 -1.37
CA LYS A 192 4.57 -19.48 -1.92
C LYS A 192 6.03 -19.22 -2.24
N THR A 193 6.51 -17.97 -2.19
CA THR A 193 7.93 -17.62 -2.40
C THR A 193 8.89 -18.43 -1.51
N SER A 194 8.53 -18.65 -0.25
CA SER A 194 9.34 -19.41 0.71
C SER A 194 8.99 -20.91 0.75
N PHE A 195 8.04 -21.36 -0.09
CA PHE A 195 7.49 -22.71 -0.04
C PHE A 195 7.76 -23.47 -1.35
N GLY A 196 8.74 -24.36 -1.31
CA GLY A 196 9.10 -25.21 -2.45
C GLY A 196 9.74 -24.42 -3.60
N LYS A 197 9.67 -24.98 -4.82
CA LYS A 197 10.23 -24.39 -6.06
C LYS A 197 9.17 -23.99 -7.08
N GLU A 198 7.89 -24.15 -6.73
CA GLU A 198 6.79 -23.95 -7.67
C GLU A 198 6.77 -22.53 -8.26
N VAL A 199 7.01 -21.50 -7.44
CA VAL A 199 7.06 -20.11 -7.92
C VAL A 199 8.27 -19.86 -8.79
N SER A 200 9.46 -20.34 -8.39
CA SER A 200 10.70 -20.14 -9.17
C SER A 200 10.66 -20.87 -10.51
N ASP A 201 10.10 -22.08 -10.55
CA ASP A 201 10.03 -22.91 -11.75
C ASP A 201 9.08 -22.31 -12.79
N HIS A 202 8.01 -21.64 -12.34
CA HIS A 202 7.01 -21.02 -13.21
C HIS A 202 7.12 -19.48 -13.30
N ALA A 203 8.16 -18.86 -12.73
CA ALA A 203 8.26 -17.40 -12.61
C ALA A 203 8.25 -16.68 -13.97
N LEU A 204 9.00 -17.21 -14.95
CA LEU A 204 9.09 -16.64 -16.30
C LEU A 204 7.76 -16.73 -17.05
N GLU A 205 7.11 -17.89 -17.00
CA GLU A 205 5.84 -18.13 -17.68
C GLU A 205 4.72 -17.28 -17.06
N LEU A 206 4.65 -17.25 -15.72
CA LEU A 206 3.70 -16.44 -14.98
C LEU A 206 3.89 -14.94 -15.25
N ALA A 207 5.14 -14.45 -15.30
CA ALA A 207 5.41 -13.06 -15.64
C ALA A 207 5.01 -12.73 -17.08
N SER A 208 5.28 -13.62 -18.03
CA SER A 208 4.86 -13.47 -19.43
C SER A 208 3.34 -13.34 -19.56
N ILE A 209 2.59 -14.22 -18.89
CA ILE A 209 1.12 -14.17 -18.86
C ILE A 209 0.64 -12.84 -18.28
N LEU A 210 1.17 -12.43 -17.12
CA LEU A 210 0.74 -11.20 -16.44
C LEU A 210 1.11 -9.92 -17.21
N VAL A 211 2.24 -9.87 -17.90
CA VAL A 211 2.61 -8.72 -18.76
C VAL A 211 1.70 -8.67 -20.00
N GLY A 212 1.44 -9.81 -20.61
CA GLY A 212 0.55 -9.95 -21.77
C GLY A 212 -0.93 -9.77 -21.46
N LEU A 213 -1.33 -9.80 -20.19
CA LEU A 213 -2.73 -9.77 -19.77
C LEU A 213 -3.42 -8.46 -20.17
N GLY A 214 -4.46 -8.58 -20.98
CA GLY A 214 -5.39 -7.50 -21.30
C GLY A 214 -6.59 -7.47 -20.35
N ASP A 215 -7.26 -6.32 -20.27
CA ASP A 215 -8.49 -6.18 -19.48
C ASP A 215 -9.70 -6.56 -20.33
N THR A 216 -9.94 -7.86 -20.50
CA THR A 216 -11.02 -8.38 -21.35
C THR A 216 -12.41 -8.17 -20.76
N PHE A 217 -12.49 -8.05 -19.44
CA PHE A 217 -13.74 -7.99 -18.69
C PHE A 217 -14.03 -6.63 -18.05
N ASP A 218 -13.20 -5.60 -18.33
CA ASP A 218 -13.30 -4.26 -17.75
C ASP A 218 -13.35 -4.32 -16.20
N MET A 219 -12.36 -5.00 -15.62
CA MET A 219 -12.32 -5.24 -14.18
C MET A 219 -11.90 -4.00 -13.40
N GLU A 220 -12.61 -3.74 -12.31
CA GLU A 220 -12.18 -2.72 -11.34
C GLU A 220 -10.78 -3.06 -10.79
N ASP A 221 -9.94 -2.03 -10.66
CA ASP A 221 -8.57 -2.13 -10.15
C ASP A 221 -7.68 -3.15 -10.92
N PHE A 222 -8.02 -3.51 -12.17
CA PHE A 222 -7.24 -4.46 -12.99
C PHE A 222 -5.75 -4.12 -13.05
N LEU A 223 -5.43 -2.88 -13.39
CA LEU A 223 -4.05 -2.39 -13.51
C LEU A 223 -3.29 -2.53 -12.18
N GLU A 224 -3.97 -2.29 -11.07
CA GLU A 224 -3.42 -2.34 -9.72
C GLU A 224 -3.14 -3.79 -9.30
N LEU A 225 -4.10 -4.68 -9.49
CA LEU A 225 -3.96 -6.11 -9.19
C LEU A 225 -2.86 -6.75 -10.04
N ARG A 226 -2.83 -6.43 -11.35
CA ARG A 226 -1.79 -6.89 -12.28
C ARG A 226 -0.41 -6.40 -11.86
N LEU A 227 -0.28 -5.12 -11.51
CA LEU A 227 0.97 -4.54 -11.02
C LEU A 227 1.46 -5.22 -9.73
N GLN A 228 0.57 -5.44 -8.75
CA GLN A 228 0.93 -6.13 -7.50
C GLN A 228 1.32 -7.58 -7.72
N ALA A 229 0.65 -8.28 -8.63
CA ALA A 229 1.03 -9.64 -9.00
C ALA A 229 2.44 -9.67 -9.64
N LEU A 230 2.73 -8.77 -10.57
CA LEU A 230 4.05 -8.67 -11.21
C LEU A 230 5.17 -8.32 -10.22
N ILE A 231 4.92 -7.39 -9.28
CA ILE A 231 5.86 -7.06 -8.20
C ILE A 231 6.11 -8.30 -7.31
N ALA A 232 5.07 -9.06 -6.98
CA ALA A 232 5.21 -10.30 -6.22
C ALA A 232 6.08 -11.33 -6.95
N VAL A 233 5.95 -11.45 -8.28
CA VAL A 233 6.82 -12.32 -9.09
C VAL A 233 8.27 -11.82 -9.06
N LEU A 234 8.51 -10.53 -9.27
CA LEU A 234 9.86 -9.94 -9.21
C LEU A 234 10.54 -10.22 -7.87
N ILE A 235 9.82 -10.09 -6.77
CA ILE A 235 10.36 -10.26 -5.41
C ILE A 235 10.60 -11.73 -5.06
N SER A 236 9.89 -12.66 -5.71
CA SER A 236 10.08 -14.09 -5.49
C SER A 236 11.48 -14.57 -5.88
N SER A 237 12.04 -14.05 -6.97
CA SER A 237 13.39 -14.38 -7.45
C SER A 237 14.08 -13.17 -8.11
N PRO A 238 14.50 -12.14 -7.33
CA PRO A 238 14.97 -10.86 -7.87
C PRO A 238 16.16 -10.99 -8.83
N ALA A 239 17.10 -11.89 -8.54
CA ALA A 239 18.29 -12.09 -9.38
C ALA A 239 17.97 -12.62 -10.79
N GLN A 240 16.89 -13.39 -10.94
CA GLN A 240 16.46 -13.92 -12.23
C GLN A 240 15.46 -12.98 -12.92
N MET A 241 14.50 -12.48 -12.16
CA MET A 241 13.37 -11.74 -12.71
C MET A 241 13.71 -10.29 -13.04
N ALA A 242 14.58 -9.61 -12.28
CA ALA A 242 14.93 -8.22 -12.57
C ALA A 242 15.61 -8.05 -13.93
N PRO A 243 16.63 -8.85 -14.32
CA PRO A 243 17.20 -8.80 -15.67
C PRO A 243 16.18 -9.14 -16.75
N TRP A 244 15.26 -10.07 -16.47
CA TRP A 244 14.22 -10.45 -17.43
C TRP A 244 13.26 -9.28 -17.69
N PHE A 245 12.72 -8.66 -16.64
CA PHE A 245 11.86 -7.48 -16.77
C PHE A 245 12.58 -6.32 -17.45
N ALA A 246 13.85 -6.07 -17.10
CA ALA A 246 14.65 -5.03 -17.76
C ALA A 246 14.77 -5.27 -19.27
N ARG A 247 14.89 -6.52 -19.72
CA ARG A 247 14.88 -6.87 -21.15
C ARG A 247 13.51 -6.64 -21.77
N GLN A 248 12.42 -7.04 -21.13
CA GLN A 248 11.04 -6.88 -21.66
C GLN A 248 10.62 -5.41 -21.85
N VAL A 249 11.29 -4.44 -21.21
CA VAL A 249 11.06 -3.00 -21.48
C VAL A 249 11.38 -2.66 -22.93
N PHE A 250 12.40 -3.29 -23.51
CA PHE A 250 12.91 -3.00 -24.85
C PHE A 250 12.53 -4.10 -25.85
N ASP A 251 12.65 -5.36 -25.46
CA ASP A 251 12.33 -6.52 -26.29
C ASP A 251 10.82 -6.86 -26.23
N GLY A 252 10.28 -7.43 -27.30
CA GLY A 252 8.91 -7.96 -27.39
C GLY A 252 7.87 -6.99 -27.95
N ASP A 253 6.76 -7.53 -28.44
CA ASP A 253 5.66 -6.78 -29.07
C ASP A 253 4.68 -6.21 -28.02
N TYR A 254 5.22 -5.49 -27.03
CA TYR A 254 4.41 -4.88 -25.98
C TYR A 254 3.95 -3.48 -26.32
N SER A 255 2.71 -3.19 -25.92
CA SER A 255 2.14 -1.83 -25.91
C SER A 255 2.89 -0.89 -24.96
N LEU A 256 2.73 0.41 -25.17
CA LEU A 256 3.31 1.45 -24.31
C LEU A 256 2.90 1.27 -22.84
N SER A 257 1.61 0.97 -22.60
CA SER A 257 1.06 0.74 -21.25
C SER A 257 1.71 -0.46 -20.55
N GLN A 258 1.96 -1.55 -21.28
CA GLN A 258 2.65 -2.73 -20.74
C GLN A 258 4.11 -2.40 -20.38
N ARG A 259 4.83 -1.66 -21.23
CA ARG A 259 6.21 -1.23 -20.94
C ARG A 259 6.27 -0.31 -19.72
N THR A 260 5.36 0.65 -19.60
CA THR A 260 5.22 1.51 -18.40
C THR A 260 4.88 0.69 -17.15
N THR A 261 4.07 -0.37 -17.28
CA THR A 261 3.78 -1.29 -16.18
C THR A 261 5.05 -2.04 -15.76
N VAL A 262 5.83 -2.58 -16.70
CA VAL A 262 7.11 -3.26 -16.42
C VAL A 262 8.10 -2.32 -15.74
N LEU A 263 8.21 -1.07 -16.19
CA LEU A 263 9.02 -0.05 -15.51
C LEU A 263 8.53 0.20 -14.08
N SER A 264 7.22 0.27 -13.87
CA SER A 264 6.60 0.42 -12.54
C SER A 264 6.94 -0.76 -11.63
N VAL A 265 6.93 -1.98 -12.15
CA VAL A 265 7.32 -3.20 -11.44
C VAL A 265 8.78 -3.11 -10.99
N LEU A 266 9.69 -2.68 -11.87
CA LEU A 266 11.12 -2.53 -11.54
C LEU A 266 11.35 -1.45 -10.47
N GLY A 267 10.73 -0.28 -10.62
CA GLY A 267 10.89 0.83 -9.67
C GLY A 267 10.29 0.52 -8.29
N LEU A 268 9.05 0.01 -8.24
CA LEU A 268 8.37 -0.34 -6.99
C LEU A 268 8.97 -1.59 -6.34
N GLY A 269 9.31 -2.61 -7.12
CA GLY A 269 9.97 -3.81 -6.63
C GLY A 269 11.35 -3.49 -6.04
N ALA A 270 12.10 -2.57 -6.65
CA ALA A 270 13.36 -2.08 -6.11
C ALA A 270 13.16 -1.43 -4.72
N ARG A 271 12.17 -0.55 -4.59
CA ARG A 271 11.84 0.09 -3.31
C ARG A 271 11.37 -0.90 -2.26
N GLU A 272 10.59 -1.91 -2.67
CA GLU A 272 10.14 -2.98 -1.77
C GLU A 272 11.32 -3.82 -1.23
N LEU A 273 12.30 -4.14 -2.08
CA LEU A 273 13.53 -4.85 -1.70
C LEU A 273 14.47 -4.00 -0.82
N ALA A 274 14.45 -2.68 -1.00
CA ALA A 274 15.19 -1.74 -0.17
C ALA A 274 14.52 -1.45 1.19
N GLY A 275 13.29 -1.95 1.42
CA GLY A 275 12.60 -1.83 2.70
C GLY A 275 11.66 -0.62 2.81
N TYR A 276 11.35 0.09 1.73
CA TYR A 276 10.42 1.23 1.75
C TYR A 276 8.94 0.83 1.84
N LYS A 277 8.65 -0.40 2.28
CA LYS A 277 7.31 -1.00 2.38
C LYS A 277 6.32 -0.11 3.13
N ASP A 278 6.71 0.41 4.30
CA ASP A 278 5.83 1.19 5.17
C ASP A 278 5.55 2.61 4.62
N GLU A 279 6.47 3.17 3.83
CA GLU A 279 6.33 4.51 3.23
C GLU A 279 5.52 4.49 1.93
N ASP A 280 5.53 3.33 1.29
CA ASP A 280 4.80 3.02 0.08
C ASP A 280 3.52 2.22 0.38
N GLU A 281 3.17 1.97 1.65
CA GLU A 281 1.95 1.24 2.07
C GLU A 281 0.65 1.99 1.73
N GLU A 282 0.72 3.32 1.60
CA GLU A 282 -0.36 4.17 1.07
C GLU A 282 -0.41 4.19 -0.47
N LEU A 283 0.67 3.73 -1.11
CA LEU A 283 0.93 3.81 -2.56
C LEU A 283 0.87 2.45 -3.25
N ASN A 284 1.02 1.36 -2.50
CA ASN A 284 0.66 0.01 -2.88
C ASN A 284 -0.87 -0.11 -2.71
N PRO A 285 -1.64 -0.28 -3.79
CA PRO A 285 -3.09 -0.35 -3.70
C PRO A 285 -3.50 -1.49 -2.77
N LYS A 286 -4.16 -1.13 -1.67
CA LYS A 286 -4.88 -2.09 -0.83
C LYS A 286 -6.16 -2.47 -1.55
N ILE A 287 -6.41 -3.77 -1.71
CA ILE A 287 -7.77 -4.27 -1.85
C ILE A 287 -8.53 -3.78 -0.61
N ALA A 288 -9.63 -3.07 -0.86
CA ALA A 288 -10.29 -2.16 0.08
C ALA A 288 -10.40 -2.68 1.52
N ALA A 289 -9.89 -1.90 2.47
CA ALA A 289 -10.32 -1.93 3.85
C ALA A 289 -10.39 -0.51 4.40
N THR A 290 -11.59 0.07 4.29
CA THR A 290 -12.18 1.07 5.22
C THR A 290 -11.23 2.16 5.71
N SER A 291 -10.81 3.08 4.84
CA SER A 291 -10.51 4.45 5.29
C SER A 291 -11.78 5.27 5.08
N PHE A 292 -12.22 6.02 6.10
CA PHE A 292 -13.36 6.94 5.98
C PHE A 292 -12.81 8.33 5.63
N PRO A 293 -12.92 8.80 4.37
CA PRO A 293 -12.21 10.00 3.91
C PRO A 293 -13.18 11.19 3.97
N SER A 294 -12.99 12.08 4.95
CA SER A 294 -13.89 13.23 5.19
C SER A 294 -13.91 14.31 4.09
N LYS A 295 -13.11 14.16 3.02
CA LYS A 295 -12.95 15.15 1.92
C LYS A 295 -12.68 14.52 0.55
N GLN A 296 -13.22 13.34 0.25
CA GLN A 296 -13.19 12.82 -1.12
C GLN A 296 -14.45 13.24 -1.86
N LEU A 297 -14.30 13.55 -3.15
CA LEU A 297 -15.43 13.62 -4.07
C LEU A 297 -16.13 12.24 -4.09
N PRO A 298 -17.42 12.17 -4.48
CA PRO A 298 -18.08 10.89 -4.74
C PRO A 298 -17.18 9.97 -5.56
N GLU A 299 -17.09 8.68 -5.20
CA GLU A 299 -16.05 7.75 -5.73
C GLU A 299 -15.88 7.82 -7.24
N ARG A 300 -16.98 7.91 -7.99
CA ARG A 300 -16.96 8.01 -9.45
C ARG A 300 -16.23 9.26 -9.96
N LEU A 301 -16.47 10.41 -9.34
CA LEU A 301 -15.82 11.68 -9.68
C LEU A 301 -14.39 11.72 -9.15
N HIS A 302 -14.16 11.20 -7.94
CA HIS A 302 -12.81 11.09 -7.39
C HIS A 302 -11.92 10.25 -8.30
N LYS A 303 -12.38 9.07 -8.75
CA LYS A 303 -11.68 8.19 -9.71
C LYS A 303 -11.34 8.92 -11.01
N MET A 304 -12.25 9.74 -11.56
CA MET A 304 -12.01 10.52 -12.79
C MET A 304 -10.95 11.62 -12.64
N TYR A 305 -10.94 12.34 -11.52
CA TYR A 305 -9.99 13.43 -11.29
C TYR A 305 -8.65 12.96 -10.68
N THR A 306 -8.58 11.75 -10.14
CA THR A 306 -7.33 11.13 -9.68
C THR A 306 -6.60 10.36 -10.78
N ALA A 307 -6.54 10.88 -12.01
CA ALA A 307 -5.79 10.28 -13.13
C ALA A 307 -4.33 9.93 -12.76
N GLU A 308 -3.74 10.60 -11.76
CA GLU A 308 -2.44 10.27 -11.18
C GLU A 308 -2.36 8.89 -10.48
N ARG A 309 -3.50 8.23 -10.16
CA ARG A 309 -3.50 6.90 -9.52
C ARG A 309 -2.89 5.85 -10.44
N ASN A 310 -3.00 6.07 -11.75
CA ASN A 310 -2.50 5.18 -12.78
C ASN A 310 -0.99 5.33 -13.04
N ALA A 311 -0.29 6.27 -12.38
CA ALA A 311 1.15 6.50 -12.52
C ALA A 311 1.87 6.50 -11.14
N PRO A 312 1.99 5.33 -10.49
CA PRO A 312 2.56 5.23 -9.14
C PRO A 312 4.01 5.74 -9.06
N ILE A 313 4.80 5.54 -10.11
CA ILE A 313 6.17 6.06 -10.20
C ILE A 313 6.19 7.59 -10.11
N ALA A 314 5.32 8.29 -10.86
CA ALA A 314 5.30 9.74 -10.90
C ALA A 314 4.93 10.34 -9.53
N ARG A 315 4.02 9.68 -8.80
CA ARG A 315 3.67 10.05 -7.43
C ARG A 315 4.84 9.87 -6.46
N ILE A 316 5.55 8.75 -6.54
CA ILE A 316 6.72 8.53 -5.69
C ILE A 316 7.83 9.53 -6.02
N ALA A 317 8.08 9.77 -7.32
CA ALA A 317 9.03 10.76 -7.78
C ALA A 317 8.69 12.15 -7.22
N SER A 318 7.44 12.61 -7.35
CA SER A 318 7.02 13.91 -6.81
C SER A 318 7.11 14.03 -5.29
N LYS A 319 6.81 12.95 -4.55
CA LYS A 319 7.00 12.89 -3.09
C LYS A 319 8.49 12.99 -2.73
N LEU A 320 9.34 12.29 -3.49
CA LEU A 320 10.78 12.30 -3.31
C LEU A 320 11.38 13.67 -3.65
N GLU A 321 10.99 14.28 -4.78
CA GLU A 321 11.33 15.66 -5.18
C GLU A 321 11.06 16.64 -4.04
N ARG A 322 9.83 16.63 -3.52
CA ARG A 322 9.43 17.50 -2.40
C ARG A 322 10.31 17.26 -1.18
N SER A 323 10.63 16.01 -0.85
CA SER A 323 11.49 15.69 0.29
C SER A 323 12.94 16.15 0.12
N MET A 324 13.48 16.12 -1.10
CA MET A 324 14.84 16.58 -1.43
C MET A 324 14.93 18.11 -1.45
N ILE A 325 13.90 18.79 -1.96
CA ILE A 325 13.86 20.26 -2.08
C ILE A 325 13.54 20.94 -0.75
N GLN A 326 12.65 20.35 0.06
CA GLN A 326 12.19 20.93 1.32
C GLN A 326 13.30 21.46 2.25
N PRO A 327 14.39 20.72 2.57
CA PRO A 327 15.45 21.24 3.43
C PRO A 327 16.16 22.47 2.82
N MET A 328 16.31 22.50 1.50
CA MET A 328 16.95 23.61 0.79
C MET A 328 16.05 24.85 0.75
N ALA A 329 14.75 24.64 0.52
CA ALA A 329 13.75 25.71 0.56
C ALA A 329 13.64 26.31 1.96
N LEU A 330 13.70 25.48 3.02
CA LEU A 330 13.71 25.94 4.41
C LEU A 330 14.96 26.76 4.73
N ASP A 331 16.17 26.33 4.32
CA ASP A 331 17.40 27.09 4.53
C ASP A 331 17.39 28.43 3.75
N ALA A 332 16.84 28.44 2.53
CA ALA A 332 16.68 29.66 1.75
C ALA A 332 15.67 30.63 2.38
N ALA A 333 14.51 30.14 2.81
CA ALA A 333 13.52 30.93 3.54
C ALA A 333 14.10 31.45 4.86
N ASP A 334 14.93 30.64 5.53
CA ASP A 334 15.59 31.03 6.76
C ASP A 334 16.58 32.17 6.54
N LYS A 335 17.37 32.15 5.46
CA LYS A 335 18.27 33.24 5.06
C LYS A 335 17.50 34.51 4.69
N MET A 336 16.34 34.37 4.06
CA MET A 336 15.49 35.50 3.65
C MET A 336 14.75 36.14 4.84
N SER A 337 14.32 35.34 5.83
CA SER A 337 13.59 35.80 7.02
C SER A 337 14.44 36.61 8.02
N GLY A 338 15.75 36.72 7.81
CA GLY A 338 16.66 37.53 8.62
C GLY A 338 17.61 36.72 9.52
N PRO A 339 18.45 37.39 10.33
CA PRO A 339 19.52 36.74 11.07
C PRO A 339 19.02 35.64 12.02
N ASN A 340 19.61 34.45 11.92
CA ASN A 340 19.28 33.29 12.77
C ASN A 340 19.43 33.54 14.29
N ILE A 341 20.11 34.62 14.69
CA ILE A 341 20.24 35.06 16.09
C ILE A 341 18.89 35.45 16.72
N LEU A 342 17.93 35.91 15.92
CA LEU A 342 16.62 36.36 16.42
C LEU A 342 15.56 35.24 16.45
N LYS A 343 15.88 34.05 15.92
CA LYS A 343 14.93 32.94 15.86
C LYS A 343 14.97 32.12 17.14
N VAL A 344 13.82 32.03 17.81
CA VAL A 344 13.66 31.20 19.00
C VAL A 344 13.62 29.73 18.56
N ARG A 345 14.61 28.93 19.00
CA ARG A 345 14.63 27.49 18.72
C ARG A 345 13.48 26.82 19.46
N THR A 346 12.52 26.27 18.73
CA THR A 346 11.55 25.33 19.31
C THR A 346 12.29 24.03 19.62
N PHE A 347 12.45 23.69 20.90
CA PHE A 347 13.01 22.40 21.29
C PHE A 347 12.05 21.31 20.81
N SER A 348 12.45 20.55 19.80
CA SER A 348 11.69 19.37 19.39
C SER A 348 11.66 18.38 20.55
N SER A 349 10.48 17.83 20.83
CA SER A 349 10.34 16.87 21.92
C SER A 349 11.14 15.61 21.58
N ARG A 350 11.79 14.99 22.58
CA ARG A 350 12.48 13.70 22.39
C ARG A 350 11.58 12.65 21.73
N MET A 351 10.27 12.71 22.01
CA MET A 351 9.26 11.84 21.40
C MET A 351 9.06 12.09 19.89
N GLU A 352 9.11 13.34 19.42
CA GLU A 352 9.05 13.64 17.99
C GLU A 352 10.31 13.21 17.25
N VAL A 353 11.47 13.33 17.90
CA VAL A 353 12.76 12.88 17.36
C VAL A 353 12.81 11.35 17.28
N GLU A 354 12.34 10.64 18.31
CA GLU A 354 12.26 9.18 18.30
C GLU A 354 11.20 8.66 17.32
N LYS A 355 10.06 9.33 17.18
CA LYS A 355 9.05 8.98 16.16
C LYS A 355 9.57 9.15 14.73
N LYS A 356 10.53 10.07 14.51
CA LYS A 356 11.22 10.27 13.23
C LYS A 356 12.37 9.29 12.98
N ARG A 357 12.82 8.52 13.98
CA ARG A 357 13.85 7.49 13.78
C ARG A 357 13.23 6.28 13.07
N LYS A 358 13.41 6.23 11.75
CA LYS A 358 13.08 5.04 10.94
C LYS A 358 13.93 3.86 11.41
N LYS A 359 13.34 2.67 11.51
CA LYS A 359 14.08 1.43 11.78
C LYS A 359 15.00 1.16 10.60
N VAL A 360 16.27 0.81 10.87
CA VAL A 360 17.23 0.47 9.81
C VAL A 360 16.84 -0.90 9.25
N ILE A 361 16.18 -0.90 8.09
CA ILE A 361 15.88 -2.13 7.36
C ILE A 361 17.11 -2.45 6.50
N PRO A 362 17.67 -3.66 6.58
CA PRO A 362 18.81 -4.03 5.76
C PRO A 362 18.41 -4.02 4.28
N ASN A 363 19.12 -3.24 3.47
CA ASN A 363 18.83 -3.11 2.04
C ASN A 363 19.24 -4.39 1.30
N ALA A 364 18.27 -5.24 0.95
CA ALA A 364 18.53 -6.46 0.18
C ALA A 364 18.89 -6.15 -1.28
N LEU A 365 18.41 -5.02 -1.80
CA LEU A 365 18.65 -4.58 -3.17
C LEU A 365 20.10 -4.17 -3.42
N ALA A 366 20.81 -3.61 -2.43
CA ALA A 366 22.18 -3.13 -2.60
C ALA A 366 23.16 -4.18 -3.19
N LYS A 367 22.89 -5.47 -3.00
CA LYS A 367 23.71 -6.57 -3.55
C LYS A 367 23.39 -6.93 -5.00
N ILE A 368 22.17 -6.64 -5.47
CA ILE A 368 21.64 -7.12 -6.75
C ILE A 368 21.41 -5.95 -7.72
N VAL A 369 21.35 -4.71 -7.24
CA VAL A 369 20.92 -3.55 -8.03
C VAL A 369 21.70 -3.34 -9.31
N ALA A 370 23.04 -3.43 -9.26
CA ALA A 370 23.89 -3.19 -10.41
C ALA A 370 23.63 -4.21 -11.53
N GLU A 371 23.86 -5.50 -11.23
CA GLU A 371 23.76 -6.58 -12.21
C GLU A 371 22.32 -6.93 -12.59
N GLY A 372 21.38 -6.76 -11.65
CA GLY A 372 20.00 -7.19 -11.78
C GLY A 372 19.06 -6.14 -12.38
N PHE A 373 19.21 -4.88 -11.97
CA PHE A 373 18.26 -3.82 -12.31
C PHE A 373 18.89 -2.77 -13.22
N PHE A 374 19.98 -2.14 -12.78
CA PHE A 374 20.49 -0.91 -13.35
C PHE A 374 21.21 -1.12 -14.68
N PHE A 375 22.27 -1.93 -14.72
CA PHE A 375 23.05 -2.13 -15.95
C PHE A 375 22.29 -2.84 -17.08
N PRO A 376 21.39 -3.81 -16.81
CA PRO A 376 20.53 -4.35 -17.86
C PRO A 376 19.63 -3.28 -18.50
N LEU A 377 19.12 -2.33 -17.72
CA LEU A 377 18.29 -1.24 -18.23
C LEU A 377 19.09 -0.21 -19.04
N THR A 378 20.25 0.24 -18.53
CA THR A 378 21.07 1.24 -19.22
C THR A 378 21.76 0.66 -20.45
N GLY A 379 22.27 -0.57 -20.35
CA GLY A 379 22.93 -1.25 -21.48
C GLY A 379 21.99 -1.50 -22.66
N ARG A 380 20.75 -1.93 -22.40
CA ARG A 380 19.73 -2.09 -23.44
C ARG A 380 19.27 -0.77 -24.04
N TRP A 381 19.22 0.28 -23.22
CA TRP A 381 18.92 1.63 -23.71
C TRP A 381 19.98 2.10 -24.70
N TRP A 382 21.27 1.95 -24.38
CA TRP A 382 22.38 2.28 -25.30
C TRP A 382 22.35 1.46 -26.58
N GLN A 383 22.09 0.15 -26.47
CA GLN A 383 21.95 -0.73 -27.65
C GLN A 383 20.83 -0.26 -28.58
N ASN A 384 19.66 0.09 -28.03
CA ASN A 384 18.53 0.59 -28.83
C ASN A 384 18.79 1.97 -29.42
N LEU A 385 19.46 2.86 -28.68
CA LEU A 385 19.87 4.16 -29.20
C LEU A 385 20.81 4.01 -30.40
N GLN A 386 21.79 3.10 -30.31
CA GLN A 386 22.74 2.85 -31.40
C GLN A 386 22.09 2.16 -32.60
N ALA A 387 21.16 1.23 -32.36
CA ALA A 387 20.53 0.45 -33.41
C ALA A 387 19.44 1.23 -34.18
N TYR A 388 18.62 2.01 -33.47
CA TYR A 388 17.40 2.62 -34.03
C TYR A 388 17.40 4.15 -33.96
N GLY A 389 18.37 4.77 -33.29
CA GLY A 389 18.41 6.22 -33.09
C GLY A 389 17.32 6.73 -32.16
N ALA A 390 17.19 8.06 -32.11
CA ALA A 390 16.28 8.77 -31.21
C ALA A 390 14.80 8.76 -31.65
N GLU A 391 14.48 8.23 -32.84
CA GLU A 391 13.10 8.18 -33.38
C GLU A 391 12.33 6.91 -32.95
N ASN A 392 12.96 6.03 -32.16
CA ASN A 392 12.32 4.80 -31.70
C ASN A 392 11.21 5.06 -30.67
N VAL A 393 10.25 4.14 -30.57
CA VAL A 393 9.12 4.15 -29.61
C VAL A 393 9.61 4.31 -28.17
N HIS A 394 10.80 3.80 -27.84
CA HIS A 394 11.41 3.93 -26.51
C HIS A 394 11.78 5.36 -26.11
N PHE A 395 11.94 6.26 -27.09
CA PHE A 395 12.26 7.67 -26.87
C PHE A 395 11.02 8.57 -26.89
N GLN A 396 9.82 7.99 -26.97
CA GLN A 396 8.59 8.75 -26.78
C GLN A 396 8.59 9.43 -25.40
N PRO A 397 8.22 10.73 -25.30
CA PRO A 397 8.37 11.51 -24.07
C PRO A 397 7.80 10.87 -22.81
N PHE A 398 6.60 10.30 -22.90
CA PHE A 398 5.93 9.66 -21.76
C PHE A 398 6.71 8.44 -21.24
N LEU A 399 7.18 7.57 -22.13
CA LEU A 399 7.94 6.39 -21.76
C LEU A 399 9.33 6.77 -21.27
N LEU A 400 9.97 7.75 -21.91
CA LEU A 400 11.28 8.26 -21.53
C LEU A 400 11.26 8.92 -20.14
N SER A 401 10.24 9.75 -19.86
CA SER A 401 10.03 10.36 -18.55
C SER A 401 9.82 9.30 -17.47
N THR A 402 9.00 8.29 -17.75
CA THR A 402 8.80 7.14 -16.85
C THR A 402 10.10 6.39 -16.62
N TYR A 403 10.84 6.06 -17.68
CA TYR A 403 12.11 5.34 -17.64
C TYR A 403 13.14 6.07 -16.76
N LEU A 404 13.35 7.37 -16.98
CA LEU A 404 14.25 8.19 -16.16
C LEU A 404 13.82 8.21 -14.70
N LYS A 405 12.54 8.46 -14.41
CA LYS A 405 12.00 8.42 -13.04
C LYS A 405 12.22 7.06 -12.39
N THR A 406 12.07 5.94 -13.13
CA THR A 406 12.36 4.61 -12.57
C THR A 406 13.83 4.39 -12.27
N LEU A 407 14.75 4.80 -13.13
CA LEU A 407 16.19 4.71 -12.86
C LEU A 407 16.56 5.52 -11.62
N SER A 408 16.02 6.73 -11.49
CA SER A 408 16.18 7.58 -10.31
C SER A 408 15.68 6.92 -9.04
N LEU A 409 14.51 6.27 -9.08
CA LEU A 409 13.96 5.54 -7.94
C LEU A 409 14.78 4.30 -7.59
N ILE A 410 15.32 3.57 -8.59
CA ILE A 410 16.20 2.43 -8.37
C ILE A 410 17.51 2.87 -7.72
N LEU A 411 18.12 3.96 -8.21
CA LEU A 411 19.34 4.54 -7.64
C LEU A 411 19.09 5.02 -6.20
N HIS A 412 17.98 5.70 -5.97
CA HIS A 412 17.59 6.14 -4.64
C HIS A 412 17.33 4.97 -3.69
N ALA A 413 16.69 3.90 -4.18
CA ALA A 413 16.45 2.68 -3.40
C ALA A 413 17.75 1.93 -3.08
N ALA A 414 18.78 2.02 -3.93
CA ALA A 414 20.10 1.45 -3.64
C ALA A 414 20.78 2.13 -2.45
N GLY A 415 20.62 3.46 -2.35
CA GLY A 415 21.21 4.27 -1.28
C GLY A 415 22.72 4.44 -1.42
N SER A 416 23.27 5.39 -0.65
CA SER A 416 24.66 5.83 -0.74
C SER A 416 25.71 4.78 -0.30
N GLY A 417 25.27 3.72 0.40
CA GLY A 417 26.13 2.62 0.85
C GLY A 417 26.40 1.53 -0.20
N THR A 418 25.93 1.67 -1.43
CA THR A 418 26.09 0.66 -2.48
C THR A 418 27.51 0.66 -3.06
N ILE A 419 28.15 -0.51 -3.15
CA ILE A 419 29.55 -0.65 -3.62
C ILE A 419 29.71 -0.22 -5.08
N SER A 420 28.73 -0.56 -5.93
CA SER A 420 28.72 -0.22 -7.36
C SER A 420 28.23 1.20 -7.66
N LEU A 421 28.00 2.03 -6.64
CA LEU A 421 27.47 3.38 -6.82
C LEU A 421 28.31 4.24 -7.79
N PRO A 422 29.66 4.26 -7.75
CA PRO A 422 30.44 5.07 -8.68
C PRO A 422 30.21 4.70 -10.15
N GLN A 423 30.16 3.40 -10.46
CA GLN A 423 29.90 2.92 -11.81
C GLN A 423 28.48 3.24 -12.26
N MET A 424 27.49 3.08 -11.37
CA MET A 424 26.10 3.45 -11.65
C MET A 424 25.96 4.96 -11.88
N THR A 425 26.66 5.78 -11.08
CA THR A 425 26.68 7.24 -11.22
C THR A 425 27.24 7.66 -12.57
N ALA A 426 28.39 7.11 -12.99
CA ALA A 426 29.01 7.42 -14.28
C ALA A 426 28.06 7.12 -15.46
N GLU A 427 27.52 5.90 -15.51
CA GLU A 427 26.60 5.46 -16.55
C GLU A 427 25.30 6.27 -16.55
N PHE A 428 24.75 6.58 -15.37
CA PHE A 428 23.52 7.37 -15.29
C PHE A 428 23.74 8.80 -15.77
N TRP A 429 24.87 9.40 -15.41
CA TRP A 429 25.21 10.77 -15.78
C TRP A 429 25.38 10.91 -17.29
N GLU A 430 26.08 9.95 -17.92
CA GLU A 430 26.23 9.90 -19.38
C GLU A 430 24.88 9.74 -20.08
N LEU A 431 24.01 8.86 -19.58
CA LEU A 431 22.66 8.69 -20.09
C LEU A 431 21.86 9.99 -19.99
N ILE A 432 21.88 10.66 -18.83
CA ILE A 432 21.19 11.95 -18.65
C ILE A 432 21.71 13.01 -19.64
N LEU A 433 23.03 13.14 -19.75
CA LEU A 433 23.66 14.12 -20.64
C LEU A 433 23.36 13.86 -22.12
N SER A 434 23.16 12.61 -22.52
CA SER A 434 22.82 12.25 -23.90
C SER A 434 21.39 12.64 -24.30
N ILE A 435 20.46 12.71 -23.34
CA ILE A 435 19.03 13.03 -23.58
C ILE A 435 18.76 14.54 -23.51
N ARG A 436 19.72 15.34 -23.01
CA ARG A 436 19.55 16.77 -22.71
C ARG A 436 18.97 17.62 -23.85
N THR A 437 19.34 17.31 -25.09
CA THR A 437 18.87 18.05 -26.28
C THR A 437 17.40 17.80 -26.54
N ASN A 438 16.94 16.57 -26.33
CA ASN A 438 15.56 16.15 -26.53
C ASN A 438 14.68 16.64 -25.37
N ALA A 439 15.24 16.72 -24.17
CA ALA A 439 14.56 17.25 -22.99
C ALA A 439 14.11 18.71 -23.16
N LEU A 440 14.81 19.51 -23.99
CA LEU A 440 14.42 20.89 -24.28
C LEU A 440 13.17 21.02 -25.16
N ALA A 441 12.70 19.93 -25.76
CA ALA A 441 11.50 19.91 -26.60
C ALA A 441 10.23 19.55 -25.82
N ASP A 442 10.36 18.83 -24.70
CA ASP A 442 9.21 18.33 -23.92
C ASP A 442 9.39 18.59 -22.41
N VAL A 443 8.40 19.23 -21.82
CA VAL A 443 8.33 19.63 -20.40
C VAL A 443 8.40 18.41 -19.47
N SER A 444 7.74 17.31 -19.83
CA SER A 444 7.67 16.09 -19.01
C SER A 444 9.00 15.33 -18.96
N VAL A 445 9.78 15.41 -20.04
CA VAL A 445 11.13 14.84 -20.12
C VAL A 445 12.11 15.75 -19.39
N LEU A 446 11.97 17.07 -19.52
CA LEU A 446 12.77 18.03 -18.79
C LEU A 446 12.65 17.88 -17.27
N GLU A 447 11.42 17.75 -16.77
CA GLU A 447 11.15 17.48 -15.35
C GLU A 447 11.85 16.18 -14.90
N ALA A 448 11.72 15.10 -15.67
CA ALA A 448 12.33 13.81 -15.35
C ALA A 448 13.86 13.85 -15.37
N VAL A 449 14.46 14.61 -16.30
CA VAL A 449 15.91 14.82 -16.38
C VAL A 449 16.41 15.59 -15.16
N LEU A 450 15.74 16.68 -14.78
CA LEU A 450 16.12 17.47 -13.60
C LEU A 450 15.93 16.71 -12.30
N PHE A 451 14.87 15.91 -12.19
CA PHE A 451 14.70 14.99 -11.08
C PHE A 451 15.82 13.93 -11.05
N ALA A 452 16.18 13.38 -12.21
CA ALA A 452 17.25 12.39 -12.32
C ALA A 452 18.60 12.95 -11.89
N THR A 453 18.98 14.14 -12.35
CA THR A 453 20.21 14.81 -11.91
C THR A 453 20.19 15.11 -10.41
N LEU A 454 19.07 15.60 -9.88
CA LEU A 454 18.93 15.87 -8.45
C LEU A 454 19.11 14.60 -7.61
N THR A 455 18.44 13.50 -7.98
CA THR A 455 18.56 12.22 -7.28
C THR A 455 19.98 11.66 -7.35
N LEU A 456 20.65 11.78 -8.49
CA LEU A 456 22.04 11.37 -8.64
C LEU A 456 22.95 12.16 -7.68
N LEU A 457 22.82 13.48 -7.66
CA LEU A 457 23.63 14.34 -6.78
C LEU A 457 23.36 14.10 -5.30
N ASP A 458 22.12 13.78 -4.93
CA ASP A 458 21.73 13.52 -3.54
C ASP A 458 22.21 12.16 -3.03
N MET A 459 22.24 11.13 -3.89
CA MET A 459 22.73 9.80 -3.49
C MET A 459 24.25 9.73 -3.33
N ASN A 460 24.99 10.65 -3.96
CA ASN A 460 26.44 10.74 -3.83
C ASN A 460 26.81 11.69 -2.68
N ASP A 461 26.82 11.15 -1.45
CA ASP A 461 27.24 11.90 -0.25
C ASP A 461 28.72 12.36 -0.31
N ASP A 462 29.56 11.58 -1.00
CA ASP A 462 31.00 11.85 -1.20
C ASP A 462 31.22 12.87 -2.31
N LYS A 463 31.10 14.15 -1.95
CA LYS A 463 31.24 15.29 -2.85
C LYS A 463 32.65 15.45 -3.40
N ARG A 464 33.66 14.95 -2.67
CA ARG A 464 35.06 15.01 -3.10
C ARG A 464 35.27 14.11 -4.31
N ARG A 465 34.87 12.83 -4.20
CA ARG A 465 34.97 11.88 -5.30
C ARG A 465 34.24 12.36 -6.54
N LEU A 466 33.04 12.92 -6.36
CA LEU A 466 32.25 13.45 -7.46
C LEU A 466 32.98 14.57 -8.22
N ALA A 467 33.65 15.47 -7.50
CA ALA A 467 34.42 16.55 -8.10
C ALA A 467 35.71 16.05 -8.79
N GLU A 468 36.36 15.00 -8.26
CA GLU A 468 37.58 14.43 -8.83
C GLU A 468 37.30 13.57 -10.07
N GLU A 469 36.32 12.65 -10.01
CA GLU A 469 36.04 11.68 -11.07
C GLU A 469 35.15 12.24 -12.19
N HIS A 470 34.22 13.16 -11.86
CA HIS A 470 33.17 13.64 -12.78
C HIS A 470 33.17 15.18 -12.97
N SER A 471 34.33 15.82 -12.86
CA SER A 471 34.47 17.28 -13.02
C SER A 471 33.88 17.82 -14.32
N LYS A 472 34.16 17.18 -15.45
CA LYS A 472 33.65 17.59 -16.77
C LYS A 472 32.12 17.53 -16.82
N GLN A 473 31.56 16.40 -16.41
CA GLN A 473 30.11 16.18 -16.40
C GLN A 473 29.41 17.14 -15.45
N LEU A 474 30.03 17.46 -14.30
CA LEU A 474 29.50 18.41 -13.32
C LEU A 474 29.39 19.83 -13.91
N ILE A 475 30.46 20.33 -14.54
CA ILE A 475 30.47 21.66 -15.17
C ILE A 475 29.46 21.71 -16.32
N GLU A 476 29.46 20.69 -17.18
CA GLU A 476 28.53 20.60 -18.31
C GLU A 476 27.06 20.59 -17.84
N THR A 477 26.75 19.87 -16.76
CA THR A 477 25.40 19.94 -16.17
C THR A 477 25.08 21.28 -15.57
N GLN A 478 26.05 21.96 -14.94
CA GLN A 478 25.81 23.28 -14.37
C GLN A 478 25.46 24.28 -15.46
N GLU A 479 26.27 24.38 -16.52
CA GLU A 479 26.03 25.29 -17.65
C GLU A 479 24.68 25.00 -18.33
N TRP A 480 24.37 23.72 -18.56
CA TRP A 480 23.10 23.34 -19.17
C TRP A 480 21.88 23.67 -18.30
N VAL A 481 21.95 23.42 -16.99
CA VAL A 481 20.83 23.75 -16.08
C VAL A 481 20.66 25.26 -15.90
N GLU A 482 21.75 26.05 -15.95
CA GLU A 482 21.65 27.52 -15.96
C GLU A 482 20.87 28.01 -17.20
N LEU A 483 21.18 27.48 -18.39
CA LEU A 483 20.42 27.77 -19.62
C LEU A 483 18.93 27.37 -19.51
N VAL A 484 18.63 26.22 -18.90
CA VAL A 484 17.25 25.78 -18.66
C VAL A 484 16.53 26.73 -17.71
N PHE A 485 17.18 27.12 -16.62
CA PHE A 485 16.61 28.03 -15.61
C PHE A 485 16.28 29.41 -16.20
N ASP A 486 17.12 29.93 -17.08
CA ASP A 486 16.90 31.23 -17.74
C ASP A 486 15.83 31.15 -18.84
N ARG A 487 15.71 29.99 -19.52
CA ARG A 487 14.73 29.77 -20.59
C ARG A 487 13.31 29.55 -20.06
N VAL A 488 13.17 28.87 -18.93
CA VAL A 488 11.85 28.57 -18.34
C VAL A 488 11.35 29.81 -17.59
N GLY A 489 10.47 30.57 -18.24
CA GLY A 489 9.79 31.72 -17.64
C GLY A 489 8.87 31.32 -16.47
N GLY A 490 8.74 32.19 -15.47
CA GLY A 490 7.72 32.02 -14.42
C GLY A 490 6.36 32.46 -14.92
N GLY A 491 5.30 31.70 -14.63
CA GLY A 491 3.92 32.03 -15.01
C GLY A 491 2.92 30.88 -14.85
N ASP A 492 3.35 29.65 -15.18
CA ASP A 492 2.55 28.43 -15.07
C ASP A 492 3.03 27.52 -13.93
N GLU A 493 2.14 26.77 -13.28
CA GLU A 493 2.48 25.86 -12.16
C GLU A 493 3.56 24.83 -12.54
N GLU A 494 3.50 24.28 -13.76
CA GLU A 494 4.50 23.34 -14.28
C GLU A 494 5.86 24.01 -14.51
N GLY A 495 5.86 25.25 -15.03
CA GLY A 495 7.07 26.04 -15.23
C GLY A 495 7.74 26.41 -13.91
N GLU A 496 6.97 26.80 -12.90
CA GLU A 496 7.48 27.07 -11.55
C GLU A 496 8.11 25.84 -10.92
N ARG A 497 7.48 24.67 -11.08
CA ARG A 497 8.00 23.40 -10.58
C ARG A 497 9.34 23.04 -11.22
N ILE A 498 9.44 23.13 -12.54
CA ILE A 498 10.68 22.89 -13.29
C ILE A 498 11.76 23.89 -12.87
N ARG A 499 11.39 25.15 -12.69
CA ARG A 499 12.31 26.20 -12.25
C ARG A 499 12.84 25.93 -10.84
N MET A 500 11.99 25.48 -9.92
CA MET A 500 12.42 25.05 -8.58
C MET A 500 13.37 23.85 -8.64
N LEU A 501 13.08 22.86 -9.49
CA LEU A 501 13.97 21.71 -9.71
C LEU A 501 15.32 22.16 -10.28
N ALA A 502 15.33 22.99 -11.32
CA ALA A 502 16.55 23.53 -11.90
C ALA A 502 17.38 24.31 -10.87
N ALA A 503 16.74 25.19 -10.07
CA ALA A 503 17.40 25.90 -8.98
C ALA A 503 18.00 24.94 -7.94
N SER A 504 17.28 23.88 -7.57
CA SER A 504 17.77 22.89 -6.61
C SER A 504 19.01 22.13 -7.12
N VAL A 505 19.04 21.77 -8.41
CA VAL A 505 20.19 21.14 -9.03
C VAL A 505 21.38 22.09 -9.04
N LEU A 506 21.21 23.36 -9.42
CA LEU A 506 22.28 24.37 -9.40
C LEU A 506 22.84 24.62 -8.01
N MET A 507 21.97 24.65 -7.00
CA MET A 507 22.43 24.80 -5.61
C MET A 507 23.26 23.59 -5.16
N LYS A 508 22.85 22.36 -5.53
CA LYS A 508 23.59 21.12 -5.19
C LYS A 508 24.93 21.06 -5.92
N THR A 509 24.99 21.40 -7.22
CA THR A 509 26.26 21.42 -7.97
C THR A 509 27.23 22.46 -7.40
N ARG A 510 26.75 23.68 -7.10
CA ARG A 510 27.55 24.72 -6.43
C ARG A 510 28.05 24.26 -5.07
N GLU A 511 27.23 23.57 -4.28
CA GLU A 511 27.66 23.04 -2.99
C GLU A 511 28.80 22.00 -3.11
N VAL A 512 28.80 21.18 -4.18
CA VAL A 512 29.88 20.23 -4.48
C VAL A 512 31.16 20.99 -4.82
N VAL A 513 31.07 21.97 -5.73
CA VAL A 513 32.21 22.80 -6.15
C VAL A 513 32.79 23.58 -4.97
N ASP A 514 31.97 24.27 -4.18
CA ASP A 514 32.39 25.06 -3.02
C ASP A 514 33.11 24.20 -1.98
N LYS A 515 32.59 22.99 -1.70
CA LYS A 515 33.21 22.07 -0.74
C LYS A 515 34.56 21.58 -1.24
N TYR A 516 34.66 21.27 -2.53
CA TYR A 516 35.92 20.84 -3.13
C TYR A 516 36.95 21.98 -3.17
N GLN A 517 36.54 23.20 -3.55
CA GLN A 517 37.42 24.38 -3.50
C GLN A 517 37.93 24.68 -2.09
N ARG A 518 37.06 24.59 -1.07
CA ARG A 518 37.49 24.77 0.32
C ARG A 518 38.50 23.72 0.77
N LEU A 519 38.36 22.48 0.29
CA LEU A 519 39.30 21.40 0.57
C LEU A 519 40.65 21.70 -0.09
N LEU A 520 40.66 22.06 -1.37
CA LEU A 520 41.88 22.46 -2.08
C LEU A 520 42.59 23.66 -1.43
N VAL A 521 41.83 24.68 -1.01
CA VAL A 521 42.38 25.84 -0.31
C VAL A 521 42.93 25.45 1.06
N GLY A 522 42.28 24.53 1.78
CA GLY A 522 42.81 23.96 3.02
C GLY A 522 44.14 23.25 2.82
N ASP A 523 44.21 22.36 1.81
CA ASP A 523 45.43 21.62 1.45
C ASP A 523 46.57 22.58 1.02
N LEU A 524 46.24 23.74 0.44
CA LEU A 524 47.21 24.79 0.07
C LEU A 524 47.73 25.61 1.26
N VAL A 525 46.99 25.69 2.37
CA VAL A 525 47.35 26.48 3.57
C VAL A 525 48.15 25.66 4.59
N ASP A 526 48.14 24.32 4.47
CA ASP A 526 48.95 23.40 5.29
C ASP A 526 50.43 23.29 4.86
N TYR A 527 50.91 24.18 3.97
CA TYR A 527 52.30 24.41 3.60
C TYR A 527 52.78 25.79 4.07
#